data_AF-A0A922M865-F1
#
_entry.id   AF-A0A922M865-F1
#
_cell.length_a   1.000
_cell.length_b   1.000
_cell.length_c   1.000
_cell.angle_alpha   90.00
_cell.angle_beta   90.00
_cell.angle_gamma   90.00
#
_symmetry.space_group_name_H-M   'P 1'
#
loop_
_entity.id
_entity.type
_entity.pdbx_description
1 polymer ?
#
loop_
_entity_poly.entity_id
_entity_poly.type
_entity_poly.pdbx_seq_one_letter_code
_entity_poly.pdbx_strand_id
1 'polypeptide(L)' 'MFTCASCGFQHAEGPVCSVCKQQYDYQCSGVSEAGYRRLGDARKSAWRCPKCKSGSSLSPLALSPQPARSPLI' A
#
# COMPACT_ATOMS: atom_id res chain seq x y z
N MET A 1 5.72 21.79 -1.52
CA MET A 1 6.13 21.27 -0.19
C MET A 1 4.88 20.84 0.55
N PHE A 2 4.90 19.64 1.14
CA PHE A 2 3.78 19.05 1.89
C PHE A 2 4.29 18.43 3.19
N THR A 3 3.43 18.29 4.19
CA THR A 3 3.75 17.57 5.44
C THR A 3 3.43 16.09 5.27
N CYS A 4 4.44 15.23 5.42
CA CYS A 4 4.26 13.78 5.30
C CYS A 4 3.36 13.25 6.42
N ALA A 5 2.29 12.56 6.05
CA ALA A 5 1.33 11.99 7.00
C ALA A 5 1.88 10.82 7.85
N SER A 6 3.09 10.32 7.54
CA SER A 6 3.74 9.26 8.32
C SER A 6 4.73 9.81 9.35
N CYS A 7 5.61 10.72 8.96
CA CYS A 7 6.70 11.21 9.81
C CYS A 7 6.50 12.65 10.31
N GLY A 8 5.56 13.42 9.75
CA GLY A 8 5.27 14.79 10.16
C GLY A 8 6.26 15.85 9.65
N PHE A 9 7.28 15.47 8.89
CA PHE A 9 8.25 16.40 8.30
C PHE A 9 7.79 16.96 6.94
N GLN A 10 8.39 18.06 6.51
CA GLN A 10 8.15 18.66 5.20
C GLN A 10 8.99 17.98 4.12
N HIS A 11 8.33 17.61 3.02
CA HIS A 11 8.97 17.03 1.84
C HIS A 11 8.56 17.78 0.58
N ALA A 12 9.39 17.70 -0.46
CA ALA A 12 9.13 18.37 -1.74
C ALA A 12 8.06 17.62 -2.55
N GLU A 13 8.23 16.30 -2.69
CA GLU A 13 7.44 15.44 -3.56
C GLU A 13 7.16 14.09 -2.88
N GLY A 14 6.10 13.42 -3.33
CA GLY A 14 5.74 12.13 -2.78
C GLY A 14 4.36 11.65 -3.23
N PRO A 15 4.05 10.36 -3.09
CA PRO A 15 2.77 9.78 -3.50
C PRO A 15 1.59 10.27 -2.65
N VAL A 16 0.43 10.40 -3.32
CA VAL A 16 -0.85 10.73 -2.68
C VAL A 16 -1.72 9.48 -2.63
N CYS A 17 -2.20 9.13 -1.43
CA CYS A 17 -3.06 7.97 -1.26
C CYS A 17 -4.44 8.23 -1.91
N SER A 18 -4.85 7.34 -2.81
CA SER A 18 -6.15 7.42 -3.47
C SER A 18 -7.35 7.29 -2.51
N VAL A 19 -7.15 6.66 -1.34
CA VAL A 19 -8.20 6.37 -0.34
C VAL A 19 -8.31 7.49 0.70
N CYS A 20 -7.27 7.70 1.53
CA CYS A 20 -7.31 8.70 2.60
C CYS A 20 -6.90 10.11 2.15
N LYS A 21 -6.51 10.29 0.87
CA LYS A 21 -6.07 11.57 0.28
C LYS A 21 -4.87 12.24 0.95
N GLN A 22 -4.21 11.55 1.87
CA GLN A 22 -2.99 12.01 2.52
C GLN A 22 -1.77 11.78 1.61
N GLN A 23 -0.80 12.69 1.70
CA GLN A 23 0.45 12.62 0.97
C GLN A 23 1.58 12.10 1.87
N TYR A 24 2.43 11.27 1.29
CA TYR A 24 3.50 10.56 1.99
C TYR A 24 4.82 10.80 1.27
N ASP A 25 5.92 10.88 2.02
CA ASP A 25 7.25 10.81 1.46
C ASP A 25 7.52 9.43 0.82
N TYR A 26 8.41 9.38 -0.18
CA TYR A 26 8.79 8.16 -0.89
C TYR A 26 9.30 7.06 0.06
N GLN A 27 10.22 7.39 0.98
CA GLN A 27 10.71 6.40 1.94
C GLN A 27 9.61 5.95 2.92
N CYS A 28 8.84 6.91 3.46
CA CYS A 28 7.74 6.60 4.39
C CYS A 28 6.64 5.75 3.76
N SER A 29 6.46 5.86 2.44
CA SER A 29 5.46 5.12 1.67
C SER A 29 5.95 3.76 1.15
N GLY A 30 7.24 3.45 1.29
CA GLY A 30 7.85 2.21 0.84
C GLY A 30 8.05 2.12 -0.68
N VAL A 31 8.05 3.25 -1.38
CA VAL A 31 8.32 3.31 -2.84
C VAL A 31 9.46 4.27 -3.12
N SER A 32 10.38 3.90 -4.02
CA SER A 32 11.43 4.84 -4.45
C SER A 32 10.84 5.91 -5.38
N GLU A 33 11.37 7.13 -5.34
CA GLU A 33 10.95 8.22 -6.24
C GLU A 33 10.97 7.80 -7.72
N ALA A 34 12.08 7.21 -8.18
CA ALA A 34 12.23 6.72 -9.54
C ALA A 34 11.19 5.64 -9.88
N GLY A 35 10.90 4.74 -8.93
CA GLY A 35 9.87 3.71 -9.08
C GLY A 35 8.48 4.32 -9.20
N TYR A 36 8.17 5.31 -8.35
CA TYR A 36 6.88 5.99 -8.37
C TYR A 36 6.68 6.81 -9.64
N ARG A 37 7.72 7.52 -10.11
CA ARG A 37 7.67 8.29 -11.36
C ARG A 37 7.42 7.41 -12.58
N ARG A 38 7.87 6.15 -12.56
CA ARG A 38 7.64 5.14 -13.60
C ARG A 38 6.24 4.52 -13.58
N LEU A 39 5.49 4.64 -12.48
CA LEU A 39 4.08 4.26 -12.45
C LEU A 39 3.34 5.27 -13.35
N GLY A 40 2.76 4.85 -14.47
CA GLY A 40 1.93 5.76 -15.28
C GLY A 40 0.77 6.36 -14.46
N ASP A 41 0.14 7.43 -14.96
CA ASP A 41 -0.91 8.19 -14.25
C ASP A 41 -2.03 7.34 -13.65
N ALA A 42 -2.46 6.29 -14.36
CA ALA A 42 -3.45 5.34 -13.84
C ALA A 42 -2.99 4.64 -12.56
N ARG A 43 -1.74 4.18 -12.49
CA ARG A 43 -1.17 3.51 -11.31
C ARG A 43 -0.86 4.49 -10.18
N LYS A 44 -0.45 5.73 -10.49
CA LYS A 44 -0.30 6.79 -9.49
C LYS A 44 -1.66 7.13 -8.86
N SER A 45 -2.69 7.31 -9.68
CA SER A 45 -4.05 7.63 -9.22
C SER A 45 -4.70 6.51 -8.41
N ALA A 46 -4.30 5.26 -8.64
CA ALA A 46 -4.75 4.09 -7.88
C ALA A 46 -3.84 3.74 -6.69
N TRP A 47 -2.74 4.47 -6.47
CA TRP A 47 -1.78 4.15 -5.42
C TRP A 47 -2.42 4.27 -4.02
N ARG A 48 -2.01 3.39 -3.10
CA ARG A 48 -2.55 3.33 -1.73
C ARG A 48 -1.40 3.30 -0.72
N CYS A 49 -1.52 4.10 0.35
CA CYS A 49 -0.52 4.12 1.42
C CYS A 49 -0.54 2.81 2.24
N PRO A 50 0.55 2.49 2.96
CA PRO A 50 0.65 1.27 3.77
C PRO A 50 -0.52 1.09 4.74
N LYS A 51 -0.97 2.18 5.39
CA LYS A 51 -2.12 2.15 6.32
C LYS A 51 -3.42 1.70 5.62
N CYS A 52 -3.76 2.29 4.48
CA CYS A 52 -4.96 1.93 3.72
C CYS A 52 -4.83 0.56 3.03
N LYS A 53 -3.61 0.14 2.66
CA LYS A 53 -3.34 -1.15 2.05
C LYS A 53 -3.53 -2.29 3.07
N SER A 54 -3.02 -2.14 4.30
CA SER A 54 -3.22 -3.13 5.37
C SER A 54 -4.67 -3.21 5.83
N GLY A 55 -5.39 -2.08 5.89
CA GLY A 55 -6.82 -2.05 6.21
C GLY A 55 -7.75 -2.63 5.13
N SER A 56 -7.24 -2.81 3.89
CA SER A 56 -7.98 -3.45 2.81
C SER A 56 -7.92 -4.99 2.87
N SER A 57 -7.23 -5.58 3.85
CA SER A 57 -7.24 -7.03 4.09
C SER A 57 -8.47 -7.46 4.89
N LEU A 58 -9.66 -7.15 4.38
CA LEU A 58 -10.87 -7.94 4.62
C LEU A 58 -11.14 -8.75 3.35
N SER A 59 -10.21 -9.62 2.99
CA SER A 59 -10.58 -10.84 2.27
C SER A 59 -10.77 -11.94 3.31
N PRO A 60 -12.00 -12.20 3.81
CA PRO A 60 -12.29 -13.51 4.35
C PRO A 60 -12.30 -14.45 3.15
N LEU A 61 -11.23 -15.21 2.91
CA LEU A 61 -11.18 -16.46 2.12
C LEU A 61 -9.73 -16.76 1.70
N ALA A 62 -8.94 -17.22 2.65
CA ALA A 62 -7.92 -18.24 2.37
C ALA A 62 -7.73 -19.14 3.61
N LEU A 63 -8.83 -19.44 4.32
CA LEU A 63 -8.95 -20.78 4.89
C LEU A 63 -9.13 -21.71 3.69
N SER A 64 -8.03 -22.11 3.07
CA SER A 64 -8.03 -23.37 2.34
C SER A 64 -8.16 -24.43 3.42
N PRO A 65 -9.29 -25.13 3.58
CA PRO A 65 -9.31 -26.31 4.43
C PRO A 65 -8.29 -27.28 3.83
N GLN A 66 -7.23 -27.56 4.60
CA GLN A 66 -6.36 -28.67 4.29
C GLN A 66 -7.26 -29.89 4.02
N PRO A 67 -7.14 -30.59 2.88
CA PRO A 67 -7.62 -31.95 2.83
C PRO A 67 -6.68 -32.76 3.72
N ALA A 68 -6.98 -32.80 5.02
CA ALA A 68 -6.53 -33.86 5.92
C ALA A 68 -7.20 -35.15 5.43
N ARG A 69 -6.65 -35.73 4.36
CA ARG A 69 -6.90 -37.12 4.02
C ARG A 69 -5.84 -37.92 4.74
N SER A 70 -6.13 -38.19 6.01
CA SER A 70 -5.43 -39.16 6.83
C SER A 70 -5.45 -40.53 6.14
N PRO A 71 -4.41 -41.36 6.34
CA PRO A 71 -4.30 -42.69 5.75
C PRO A 71 -5.24 -43.65 6.49
N LEU A 72 -5.92 -44.55 5.77
CA LEU A 72 -6.61 -45.67 6.40
C LEU A 72 -6.74 -46.85 5.43
N ILE A 73 -5.91 -47.85 5.75
CA ILE A 73 -6.10 -49.33 5.67
C ILE A 73 -6.38 -49.92 4.29
#